data_AF-A0A1I4WBI9-F1
#
_entry.id   AF-A0A1I4WBI9-F1
#
_cell.length_a   1.000
_cell.length_b   1.000
_cell.length_c   1.000
_cell.angle_alpha   90.00
_cell.angle_beta   90.00
_cell.angle_gamma   90.00
#
_symmetry.space_group_name_H-M   'P 1'
#
loop_
_entity.id
_entity.type
_entity.pdbx_description
1 polymer ?
#
loop_
_entity_poly.entity_id
_entity_poly.type
_entity_poly.pdbx_seq_one_letter_code
_entity_poly.pdbx_strand_id
1 'polypeptide(L)'
;MFKTFKITAILEGCSYLILLANMLFIKPNNLEIYKTLLYPIGMSHGVLFIGYVVLAVLLKNAQKWSFLTLLIILLGSLIPFGTFYIEKKYLSNG
;
A
#
# COMPACT_ATOMS: atom_id res chain seq x y z
N MET A 1 13.93 10.24 0.98
CA MET A 1 12.67 10.09 1.75
C MET A 1 11.44 10.12 0.84
N PHE A 2 11.21 11.18 0.05
CA PHE A 2 10.02 11.26 -0.82
C PHE A 2 9.99 10.17 -1.91
N LYS A 3 11.10 9.96 -2.63
CA LYS A 3 11.23 8.87 -3.62
C LYS A 3 11.00 7.48 -2.99
N THR A 4 11.54 7.25 -1.79
CA THR A 4 11.37 6.00 -1.03
C THR A 4 9.90 5.76 -0.66
N PHE A 5 9.20 6.80 -0.20
CA PHE A 5 7.76 6.71 0.09
C PHE A 5 6.95 6.41 -1.16
N LYS A 6 7.29 7.05 -2.29
CA LYS A 6 6.65 6.82 -3.58
C LYS A 6 6.78 5.36 -4.03
N ILE A 7 7.99 4.81 -3.96
CA ILE A 7 8.25 3.39 -4.24
C ILE A 7 7.49 2.49 -3.26
N THR A 8 7.50 2.81 -1.97
CA THR A 8 6.80 2.03 -0.94
C THR A 8 5.29 2.02 -1.18
N ALA A 9 4.70 3.17 -1.56
CA ALA A 9 3.28 3.29 -1.89
C ALA A 9 2.88 2.44 -3.10
N ILE A 10 3.72 2.42 -4.15
CA ILE A 10 3.49 1.59 -5.33
C ILE A 10 3.63 0.11 -4.99
N LEU A 11 4.67 -0.27 -4.24
CA LEU A 11 4.88 -1.66 -3.81
C LEU A 11 3.75 -2.16 -2.90
N GLU A 12 3.30 -1.33 -1.96
CA GLU A 12 2.16 -1.61 -1.10
C GLU A 12 0.90 -1.85 -1.94
N GLY A 13 0.59 -0.94 -2.88
CA GLY A 13 -0.55 -1.08 -3.78
C GLY A 13 -0.46 -2.34 -4.64
N CYS A 14 0.69 -2.63 -5.24
CA CYS A 14 0.93 -3.87 -5.98
C CYS A 14 0.74 -5.11 -5.12
N SER A 15 1.28 -5.12 -3.89
CA SER A 15 1.14 -6.25 -2.97
C SER A 15 -0.32 -6.49 -2.54
N TYR A 16 -1.11 -5.42 -2.39
CA TYR A 16 -2.55 -5.51 -2.14
C TYR A 16 -3.31 -6.11 -3.33
N LEU A 17 -2.97 -5.70 -4.56
CA LEU A 17 -3.54 -6.28 -5.78
C LEU A 17 -3.19 -7.77 -5.93
N ILE A 18 -1.96 -8.16 -5.59
CA ILE A 18 -1.53 -9.56 -5.60
C ILE A 18 -2.31 -10.38 -4.55
N LEU A 19 -2.52 -9.85 -3.34
CA LEU A 19 -3.37 -10.48 -2.32
C LEU A 19 -4.80 -10.68 -2.82
N LEU A 20 -5.37 -9.64 -3.45
CA LEU A 20 -6.71 -9.68 -4.01
C LEU A 20 -6.80 -10.71 -5.15
N ALA A 21 -5.83 -10.74 -6.05
CA ALA A 21 -5.73 -11.75 -7.11
C ALA A 21 -5.62 -13.17 -6.54
N ASN A 22 -4.80 -13.39 -5.51
CA ASN A 22 -4.70 -14.69 -4.84
C ASN A 22 -6.06 -15.12 -4.24
N MET A 23 -6.79 -14.18 -3.65
CA MET A 23 -8.12 -14.44 -3.07
C MET A 23 -9.20 -14.70 -4.13
N LEU A 24 -9.17 -14.02 -5.28
CA LEU A 24 -10.19 -14.16 -6.32
C LEU A 24 -9.94 -15.35 -7.25
N PHE A 25 -8.68 -15.63 -7.60
CA PHE A 25 -8.34 -16.66 -8.58
C PHE A 25 -7.85 -17.96 -7.95
N ILE A 26 -7.01 -17.93 -6.91
CA ILE A 26 -6.39 -19.15 -6.38
C ILE A 26 -7.29 -19.81 -5.33
N LYS A 27 -7.87 -19.03 -4.42
CA LYS A 27 -8.78 -19.53 -3.37
C LYS A 27 -9.89 -20.47 -3.89
N PRO A 28 -10.64 -20.15 -4.97
CA PRO A 28 -11.70 -21.04 -5.45
C PRO A 28 -11.17 -22.30 -6.17
N ASN A 29 -9.97 -22.25 -6.73
CA ASN A 29 -9.40 -23.37 -7.50
C ASN A 29 -8.62 -24.35 -6.62
N ASN A 30 -7.84 -23.85 -5.66
CA ASN A 30 -7.05 -24.69 -4.76
C ASN A 30 -6.77 -23.99 -3.42
N LEU A 31 -7.42 -24.48 -2.37
CA LEU A 31 -7.33 -23.94 -1.01
C LEU A 31 -5.96 -24.15 -0.35
N GLU A 32 -5.23 -25.19 -0.73
CA GLU A 32 -3.92 -25.51 -0.18
C GLU A 32 -2.86 -24.54 -0.73
N ILE A 33 -2.84 -24.38 -2.06
CA ILE A 33 -1.96 -23.42 -2.75
C ILE A 33 -2.26 -21.98 -2.29
N TYR A 34 -3.55 -21.64 -2.12
CA TYR A 34 -3.97 -20.35 -1.60
C TYR A 34 -3.29 -20.02 -0.27
N LYS A 35 -3.31 -20.94 0.71
CA LYS A 35 -2.71 -20.73 2.04
C LYS A 35 -1.19 -20.59 1.96
N THR A 36 -0.54 -21.42 1.14
CA THR A 36 0.91 -21.39 0.94
C THR A 36 1.38 -20.07 0.34
N LEU A 37 0.63 -19.50 -0.60
CA LEU A 37 0.92 -18.18 -1.18
C LEU A 37 0.48 -17.01 -0.29
N LEU A 38 -0.64 -17.16 0.43
CA LEU A 38 -1.19 -16.11 1.28
C LEU A 38 -0.22 -15.70 2.38
N TYR A 39 0.47 -16.65 3.02
CA TYR A 39 1.37 -16.35 4.12
C TYR A 39 2.52 -15.39 3.74
N PRO A 40 3.38 -15.70 2.75
CA PRO A 40 4.48 -14.81 2.37
C PRO A 40 4.00 -13.50 1.76
N ILE A 41 2.93 -13.52 0.94
CA ILE A 41 2.40 -12.31 0.30
C ILE A 41 1.76 -11.40 1.35
N GLY A 42 0.96 -11.96 2.25
CA GLY A 42 0.30 -11.23 3.33
C GLY A 42 1.30 -10.62 4.31
N MET A 43 2.35 -11.36 4.67
CA MET A 43 3.41 -10.85 5.54
C MET A 43 4.19 -9.72 4.87
N SER A 44 4.54 -9.87 3.59
CA SER A 44 5.23 -8.83 2.81
C SER A 44 4.38 -7.56 2.68
N HIS A 45 3.08 -7.73 2.40
CA HIS A 45 2.14 -6.62 2.34
C HIS A 45 2.02 -5.90 3.68
N GLY A 46 1.88 -6.63 4.80
CA GLY A 46 1.80 -6.04 6.13
C GLY A 46 3.04 -5.20 6.50
N VAL A 47 4.24 -5.68 6.15
CA VAL A 47 5.48 -4.92 6.35
C VAL A 47 5.50 -3.65 5.50
N LEU A 48 5.08 -3.74 4.23
CA LEU A 48 4.96 -2.58 3.34
C LEU A 48 3.95 -1.56 3.86
N PHE A 49 2.81 -2.01 4.38
CA PHE A 49 1.79 -1.15 4.97
C PHE A 49 2.32 -0.40 6.19
N ILE A 50 2.99 -1.08 7.13
CA ILE A 50 3.61 -0.43 8.29
C ILE A 50 4.66 0.59 7.83
N GLY A 51 5.51 0.21 6.87
CA GLY A 51 6.49 1.11 6.27
C GLY A 51 5.86 2.34 5.64
N TYR A 52 4.74 2.17 4.92
CA TYR A 52 3.97 3.25 4.32
C TYR A 52 3.43 4.22 5.38
N VAL A 53 2.80 3.71 6.46
CA VAL A 53 2.26 4.52 7.56
C VAL A 53 3.37 5.35 8.22
N VAL A 54 4.49 4.71 8.58
CA VAL A 54 5.63 5.39 9.22
C VAL A 54 6.20 6.48 8.32
N LEU A 55 6.42 6.17 7.04
CA LEU A 55 6.93 7.14 6.07
C LEU A 55 5.94 8.30 5.85
N ALA A 56 4.64 8.03 5.78
CA ALA A 56 3.62 9.07 5.64
C ALA A 56 3.62 10.04 6.83
N VAL A 57 3.77 9.53 8.06
CA VAL A 57 3.86 10.36 9.28
C VAL A 57 5.14 11.19 9.29
N LEU A 58 6.29 10.62 8.90
CA LEU A 58 7.55 11.36 8.82
C LEU A 58 7.52 12.45 7.74
N LEU A 59 6.87 12.17 6.61
CA LEU A 59 6.74 13.11 5.50
C LEU A 59 5.71 14.20 5.75
N LYS A 60 4.77 14.01 6.68
CA LYS A 60 3.74 14.99 7.06
C LYS A 60 4.33 16.38 7.26
N ASN A 61 5.35 16.48 8.11
CA ASN A 61 5.97 17.76 8.47
C ASN A 61 6.82 18.31 7.33
N ALA A 62 7.55 17.44 6.63
CA ALA A 62 8.41 17.83 5.51
C ALA A 62 7.60 18.37 4.30
N GLN A 63 6.41 17.83 4.06
CA GLN A 63 5.51 18.24 2.97
C GLN A 63 4.42 19.22 3.41
N LYS A 64 4.43 19.66 4.68
CA LYS A 64 3.41 20.55 5.27
C LYS A 64 1.98 20.06 5.03
N TRP A 65 1.77 18.74 5.07
CA TRP A 65 0.46 18.15 4.86
C TRP A 65 -0.48 18.48 6.03
N SER A 66 -1.70 18.88 5.70
CA SER A 66 -2.76 19.02 6.71
C SER A 66 -3.11 17.67 7.32
N PHE A 67 -3.70 17.66 8.52
CA PHE A 67 -4.14 16.42 9.17
C PHE A 67 -5.15 15.64 8.31
N LEU A 68 -6.05 16.36 7.61
CA LEU A 68 -6.97 15.78 6.62
C LEU A 68 -6.23 15.11 5.46
N THR A 69 -5.18 15.75 4.93
CA THR A 69 -4.37 15.19 3.85
C THR A 69 -3.70 13.89 4.30
N LEU A 70 -3.11 13.88 5.50
CA LEU A 70 -2.52 12.65 6.06
C LEU A 70 -3.56 11.55 6.23
N LEU A 71 -4.76 11.87 6.71
CA LEU A 71 -5.83 10.90 6.86
C LEU A 71 -6.24 10.31 5.50
N ILE A 72 -6.38 11.13 4.46
CA ILE A 72 -6.66 10.68 3.10
C ILE A 72 -5.54 9.76 2.60
N ILE A 73 -4.27 10.10 2.84
CA ILE A 73 -3.09 9.29 2.52
C ILE A 73 -3.17 7.90 3.16
N LEU A 74 -3.43 7.84 4.46
CA LEU A 74 -3.56 6.56 5.17
C LEU A 74 -4.78 5.75 4.68
N LEU A 75 -5.95 6.39 4.55
CA LEU A 75 -7.16 5.72 4.06
C LEU A 75 -7.02 5.22 2.62
N GLY A 76 -6.24 5.92 1.79
CA GLY A 76 -5.94 5.48 0.43
C GLY A 76 -5.20 4.15 0.38
N SER A 77 -4.41 3.81 1.39
CA SER A 77 -3.75 2.49 1.47
C SER A 77 -4.69 1.34 1.81
N LEU A 78 -5.84 1.61 2.41
CA LEU A 78 -6.84 0.58 2.73
C LEU A 78 -7.77 0.24 1.56
N ILE A 79 -7.78 1.09 0.52
CA ILE A 79 -8.63 0.92 -0.64
C ILE A 79 -7.78 0.36 -1.77
N PRO A 80 -8.19 -0.74 -2.44
CA PRO A 80 -7.51 -1.19 -3.65
C PRO A 80 -7.48 -0.04 -4.66
N PHE A 81 -6.29 0.23 -5.22
CA PHE A 81 -6.00 1.37 -6.10
C PHE A 81 -5.88 2.76 -5.44
N GLY A 82 -6.21 2.92 -4.15
CA GLY A 82 -6.13 4.20 -3.48
C GLY A 82 -4.70 4.73 -3.37
N THR A 83 -3.71 3.86 -3.13
CA THR A 83 -2.29 4.25 -3.12
C THR A 83 -1.80 4.81 -4.45
N PHE A 84 -2.29 4.30 -5.58
CA PHE A 84 -1.96 4.82 -6.91
C PHE A 84 -2.58 6.21 -7.15
N TYR A 85 -3.82 6.42 -6.69
CA TYR A 85 -4.43 7.75 -6.74
C TYR A 85 -3.64 8.76 -5.92
N ILE A 86 -3.17 8.35 -4.75
CA ILE A 86 -2.43 9.21 -3.83
C ILE A 86 -1.02 9.49 -4.34
N GLU A 87 -0.38 8.51 -4.95
CA GLU A 87 0.87 8.70 -5.68
C GLU A 87 0.71 9.74 -6.79
N LYS A 88 -0.33 9.63 -7.62
CA LYS A 88 -0.56 10.55 -8.73
C LYS A 88 -0.97 11.95 -8.28
N LYS A 89 -1.78 12.08 -7.23
CA LYS A 89 -2.34 13.38 -6.79
C LYS A 89 -1.42 14.13 -5.83
N TYR A 90 -0.78 13.43 -4.91
CA TYR A 90 0.00 14.03 -3.82
C TYR A 90 1.51 13.82 -3.97
N LEU A 91 1.96 12.85 -4.80
CA LEU A 91 3.38 12.52 -4.98
C LEU A 91 3.92 12.77 -6.40
N SER A 92 3.14 13.39 -7.29
CA SER A 92 3.52 13.63 -8.70
C SER A 92 4.35 14.89 -8.94
N ASN A 93 4.46 15.82 -7.99
CA ASN A 93 5.14 17.12 -8.18
C ASN A 93 6.47 17.22 -7.41
N GLY A 94 7.42 16.31 -7.68
CA GLY A 94 8.77 16.36 -7.13
C GLY A 94 9.82 16.20 -8.21
#